data_AF-A0A6M4PHC7-F1
#
_entry.id   AF-A0A6M4PHC7-F1
#
_cell.length_a   1.000
_cell.length_b   1.000
_cell.length_c   1.000
_cell.angle_alpha   90.00
_cell.angle_beta   90.00
_cell.angle_gamma   90.00
#
_symmetry.space_group_name_H-M   'P 1'
#
loop_
_entity.id
_entity.type
_entity.pdbx_description
1 polymer ?
#
loop_
_entity_poly.entity_id
_entity_poly.type
_entity_poly.pdbx_seq_one_letter_code
_entity_poly.pdbx_strand_id
1 'polypeptide(L)'
;MLDVVTDPAHGGRWTSLRAHGREWLWHRPAPERDTALPGDAFVDAGGLEECVPTVRGRPDHGDAWSRPWTRDGDTERVRCDAFTLTRTVRATPDGVVADYTLAAEPGFRFLWAAHALLDLSEHATVHMTAGATTRLFPEAAPLLAEPWPEGAPWLEGAWPAPRGLALERLGPDDGTAVGAVVDTHVCCVHDGRDRLSLSVRVAADAVAARPGGHRCGAGQPVSVALWRNLGGFPEANPYRSTGVEPMLGRVFDLADAGPGDAAEVPATGEAHWRLTLTTACRCP
;
A
#
# COMPACT_ATOMS: atom_id res chain seq x y z
N MET A 1 -20.63 -0.07 -10.51
CA MET A 1 -20.26 -1.10 -9.53
C MET A 1 -18.83 -1.50 -9.81
N LEU A 2 -18.04 -1.71 -8.76
CA LEU A 2 -16.69 -2.25 -8.87
C LEU A 2 -16.76 -3.76 -8.67
N ASP A 3 -16.22 -4.51 -9.61
CA ASP A 3 -16.08 -5.96 -9.56
C ASP A 3 -14.64 -6.31 -9.22
N VAL A 4 -14.44 -7.32 -8.37
CA VAL A 4 -13.13 -7.72 -7.86
C VAL A 4 -12.95 -9.23 -8.01
N VAL A 5 -11.75 -9.64 -8.40
CA VAL A 5 -11.33 -11.05 -8.41
C VAL A 5 -10.06 -11.19 -7.59
N THR A 6 -10.04 -12.18 -6.70
CA THR A 6 -8.89 -12.51 -5.86
C THR A 6 -8.40 -13.93 -6.13
N ASP A 7 -7.10 -14.13 -5.99
CA ASP A 7 -6.41 -15.40 -6.13
C ASP A 7 -5.78 -15.84 -4.80
N PRO A 8 -6.52 -16.62 -3.98
CA PRO A 8 -5.99 -17.16 -2.74
C PRO A 8 -4.81 -18.10 -2.94
N ALA A 9 -4.70 -18.78 -4.08
CA ALA A 9 -3.64 -19.78 -4.27
C ALA A 9 -2.24 -19.12 -4.33
N HIS A 10 -2.16 -17.86 -4.77
CA HIS A 10 -0.90 -17.14 -5.00
C HIS A 10 -0.83 -15.82 -4.24
N GLY A 11 -0.99 -15.87 -2.91
CA GLY A 11 -0.80 -14.70 -2.05
C GLY A 11 -2.06 -13.95 -1.66
N GLY A 12 -3.24 -14.44 -2.04
CA GLY A 12 -4.47 -13.64 -1.88
C GLY A 12 -4.45 -12.39 -2.76
N ARG A 13 -3.66 -12.35 -3.82
CA ARG A 13 -3.58 -11.20 -4.72
C ARG A 13 -4.94 -10.83 -5.32
N TRP A 14 -5.22 -9.54 -5.52
CA TRP A 14 -6.34 -9.14 -6.37
C TRP A 14 -5.86 -9.12 -7.82
N THR A 15 -6.46 -9.96 -8.64
CA THR A 15 -6.10 -10.17 -10.04
C THR A 15 -6.97 -9.38 -11.00
N SER A 16 -8.04 -8.74 -10.51
CA SER A 16 -8.84 -7.81 -11.30
C SER A 16 -9.60 -6.83 -10.38
N LEU A 17 -9.71 -5.58 -10.82
CA LEU A 17 -10.60 -4.57 -10.27
C LEU A 17 -11.25 -3.80 -11.43
N ARG A 18 -12.50 -4.09 -11.73
CA ARG A 18 -13.20 -3.54 -12.90
C ARG A 18 -14.33 -2.61 -12.55
N ALA A 19 -14.45 -1.52 -13.30
CA ALA A 19 -15.66 -0.69 -13.29
C ALA A 19 -15.90 -0.06 -14.65
N HIS A 20 -17.16 -0.01 -15.08
CA HIS A 20 -17.58 0.67 -16.33
C HIS A 20 -16.81 0.23 -17.58
N GLY A 21 -16.41 -1.06 -17.63
CA GLY A 21 -15.65 -1.63 -18.75
C GLY A 21 -14.14 -1.38 -18.69
N ARG A 22 -13.64 -0.67 -17.67
CA ARG A 22 -12.22 -0.45 -17.40
C ARG A 22 -11.68 -1.48 -16.41
N GLU A 23 -10.53 -2.05 -16.73
CA GLU A 23 -9.64 -2.71 -15.76
C GLU A 23 -8.76 -1.64 -15.10
N TRP A 24 -8.68 -1.64 -13.77
CA TRP A 24 -7.87 -0.69 -13.03
C TRP A 24 -6.50 -1.24 -12.66
N LEU A 25 -6.36 -2.57 -12.55
CA LEU A 25 -5.10 -3.17 -12.13
C LEU A 25 -4.19 -3.39 -13.34
N TRP A 26 -2.95 -2.95 -13.19
CA TRP A 26 -1.89 -3.24 -14.15
C TRP A 26 -1.41 -4.67 -13.94
N HIS A 27 -1.02 -5.34 -15.02
CA HIS A 27 -0.53 -6.71 -15.01
C HIS A 27 0.63 -6.88 -15.98
N ARG A 28 1.53 -7.80 -15.64
CA ARG A 28 2.54 -8.31 -16.57
C ARG A 28 2.67 -9.83 -16.46
N PRO A 29 3.14 -10.53 -17.50
CA PRO A 29 3.53 -11.93 -17.39
C PRO A 29 4.63 -12.09 -16.34
N ALA A 30 4.38 -12.98 -15.38
CA ALA A 30 5.29 -13.31 -14.29
C ALA A 30 5.06 -14.77 -13.86
N PRO A 31 5.40 -15.76 -14.72
CA PRO A 31 5.15 -17.17 -14.45
C PRO A 31 5.88 -17.68 -13.19
N GLU A 32 6.94 -17.00 -12.76
CA GLU A 32 7.65 -17.28 -11.52
C GLU A 32 6.73 -17.18 -10.29
N ARG A 33 5.63 -16.44 -10.41
CA ARG A 33 4.64 -16.26 -9.35
C ARG A 33 3.93 -17.56 -8.97
N ASP A 34 3.73 -18.47 -9.93
CA ASP A 34 3.01 -19.73 -9.71
C ASP A 34 3.78 -20.70 -8.80
N THR A 35 5.09 -20.46 -8.63
CA THR A 35 5.99 -21.31 -7.85
C THR A 35 6.67 -20.58 -6.70
N ALA A 36 6.34 -19.30 -6.46
CA ALA A 36 6.97 -18.50 -5.42
C ALA A 36 6.70 -19.08 -4.02
N LEU A 37 7.72 -19.08 -3.17
CA LEU A 37 7.68 -19.57 -1.80
C LEU A 37 7.99 -18.45 -0.81
N PRO A 38 7.63 -18.63 0.48
CA PRO A 38 8.05 -17.71 1.53
C PRO A 38 9.58 -17.54 1.57
N GLY A 39 10.04 -16.29 1.57
CA GLY A 39 11.47 -15.94 1.55
C GLY A 39 12.07 -15.71 0.17
N ASP A 40 11.37 -16.06 -0.91
CA ASP A 40 11.81 -15.75 -2.27
C ASP A 40 11.83 -14.24 -2.53
N ALA A 41 12.58 -13.83 -3.55
CA ALA A 41 12.53 -12.46 -4.05
C ALA A 41 11.13 -12.12 -4.56
N PHE A 42 10.67 -10.89 -4.31
CA PHE A 42 9.34 -10.45 -4.73
C PHE A 42 9.17 -10.57 -6.25
N VAL A 43 8.08 -11.22 -6.67
CA VAL A 43 7.70 -11.36 -8.07
C VAL A 43 6.59 -10.38 -8.40
N ASP A 44 6.95 -9.26 -9.03
CA ASP A 44 6.00 -8.25 -9.48
C ASP A 44 5.22 -8.73 -10.73
N ALA A 45 4.02 -9.23 -10.46
CA ALA A 45 3.04 -9.64 -11.45
C ALA A 45 1.99 -8.55 -11.74
N GLY A 46 2.04 -7.40 -11.07
CA GLY A 46 0.97 -6.39 -11.04
C GLY A 46 -0.13 -6.68 -10.01
N GLY A 47 -1.33 -6.13 -10.18
CA GLY A 47 -2.49 -6.40 -9.31
C GLY A 47 -2.48 -5.60 -8.00
N LEU A 48 -3.20 -6.07 -6.99
CA LEU A 48 -3.12 -5.58 -5.62
C LEU A 48 -2.61 -6.68 -4.70
N GLU A 49 -1.51 -6.41 -4.00
CA GLU A 49 -0.87 -7.31 -3.04
C GLU A 49 -1.00 -6.76 -1.61
N GLU A 50 -1.12 -7.65 -0.62
CA GLU A 50 -0.92 -7.28 0.79
C GLU A 50 0.55 -7.43 1.18
N CYS A 51 1.24 -6.31 1.30
CA CYS A 51 2.58 -6.27 1.88
C CYS A 51 2.49 -6.26 3.40
N VAL A 52 2.93 -7.33 4.07
CA VAL A 52 2.88 -7.47 5.54
C VAL A 52 3.89 -8.53 6.00
N PRO A 53 4.69 -8.27 7.05
CA PRO A 53 4.64 -7.17 8.00
C PRO A 53 5.49 -5.95 7.59
N THR A 54 5.97 -5.90 6.35
CA THR A 54 6.80 -4.81 5.82
C THR A 54 6.54 -4.63 4.33
N VAL A 55 6.81 -3.45 3.78
CA VAL A 55 6.72 -3.20 2.32
C VAL A 55 8.06 -3.46 1.65
N ARG A 56 9.15 -2.98 2.26
CA ARG A 56 10.54 -3.29 1.88
C ARG A 56 11.23 -4.04 3.01
N GLY A 57 12.25 -4.80 2.67
CA GLY A 57 13.08 -5.49 3.65
C GLY A 57 13.41 -6.92 3.21
N ARG A 58 13.63 -7.80 4.19
CA ARG A 58 13.87 -9.23 3.94
C ARG A 58 12.91 -10.07 4.78
N PRO A 59 11.95 -10.80 4.16
CA PRO A 59 11.65 -10.79 2.72
C PRO A 59 11.06 -9.46 2.24
N ASP A 60 11.31 -9.13 0.97
CA ASP A 60 10.73 -7.97 0.30
C ASP A 60 9.22 -8.18 0.14
N HIS A 61 8.42 -7.13 0.40
CA HIS A 61 6.95 -7.18 0.46
C HIS A 61 6.38 -8.12 1.54
N GLY A 62 7.22 -8.55 2.49
CA GLY A 62 6.81 -9.35 3.63
C GLY A 62 6.50 -10.80 3.29
N ASP A 63 5.70 -11.44 4.14
CA ASP A 63 5.57 -12.90 4.20
C ASP A 63 4.26 -13.43 3.59
N ALA A 64 3.26 -12.56 3.39
CA ALA A 64 1.93 -12.99 2.95
C ALA A 64 1.80 -13.23 1.43
N TRP A 65 2.56 -12.50 0.60
CA TRP A 65 2.35 -12.42 -0.85
C TRP A 65 2.67 -13.73 -1.61
N SER A 66 3.57 -14.57 -1.09
CA SER A 66 3.95 -15.83 -1.71
C SER A 66 3.27 -17.04 -1.09
N ARG A 67 2.42 -16.84 -0.06
CA ARG A 67 1.73 -17.93 0.63
C ARG A 67 0.37 -18.20 0.00
N PRO A 68 -0.09 -19.46 -0.09
CA PRO A 68 -1.48 -19.73 -0.37
C PRO A 68 -2.35 -19.35 0.85
N TRP A 69 -3.46 -18.69 0.57
CA TRP A 69 -4.49 -18.31 1.53
C TRP A 69 -5.59 -19.38 1.51
N THR A 70 -6.12 -19.68 2.68
CA THR A 70 -7.33 -20.51 2.82
C THR A 70 -8.56 -19.64 2.64
N ARG A 71 -9.58 -20.13 1.93
CA ARG A 71 -10.88 -19.46 1.80
C ARG A 71 -11.98 -20.32 2.43
N ASP A 72 -12.77 -19.71 3.33
CA ASP A 72 -13.96 -20.28 3.94
C ASP A 72 -15.11 -19.28 3.81
N GLY A 73 -16.10 -19.59 2.97
CA GLY A 73 -17.14 -18.63 2.59
C GLY A 73 -16.55 -17.38 1.92
N ASP A 74 -16.83 -16.21 2.50
CA ASP A 74 -16.35 -14.90 2.08
C ASP A 74 -15.05 -14.45 2.77
N THR A 75 -14.50 -15.32 3.63
CA THR A 75 -13.34 -15.03 4.46
C THR A 75 -12.11 -15.71 3.89
N GLU A 76 -11.05 -14.94 3.71
CA GLU A 76 -9.74 -15.43 3.29
C GLU A 76 -8.72 -15.21 4.40
N ARG A 77 -7.79 -16.15 4.56
CA ARG A 77 -6.84 -16.15 5.66
C ARG A 77 -5.49 -16.71 5.25
N VAL A 78 -4.44 -16.05 5.70
CA VAL A 78 -3.07 -16.55 5.65
C VAL A 78 -2.50 -16.62 7.08
N ARG A 79 -1.80 -17.71 7.36
CA ARG A 79 -1.04 -17.89 8.60
C ARG A 79 0.44 -17.76 8.27
N CYS A 80 1.07 -16.79 8.92
CA CYS A 80 2.50 -16.58 8.91
C CYS A 80 3.07 -16.99 10.28
N ASP A 81 4.39 -17.03 10.41
CA ASP A 81 5.01 -17.52 11.65
C ASP A 81 4.71 -16.59 12.84
N ALA A 82 4.65 -15.28 12.60
CA ALA A 82 4.48 -14.26 13.64
C ALA A 82 3.05 -13.69 13.74
N PHE A 83 2.19 -13.90 12.74
CA PHE A 83 0.84 -13.33 12.71
C PHE A 83 -0.10 -14.14 11.82
N THR A 84 -1.40 -13.92 12.01
CA THR A 84 -2.44 -14.36 11.07
C THR A 84 -3.13 -13.13 10.50
N LEU A 85 -3.19 -13.03 9.17
CA LEU A 85 -4.01 -12.02 8.49
C LEU A 85 -5.28 -12.68 7.98
N THR A 86 -6.42 -12.09 8.33
CA THR A 86 -7.74 -12.48 7.82
C THR A 86 -8.36 -11.28 7.11
N ARG A 87 -9.02 -11.51 5.97
CA ARG A 87 -9.81 -10.48 5.31
C ARG A 87 -11.16 -11.01 4.80
N THR A 88 -12.12 -10.10 4.64
CA THR A 88 -13.28 -10.31 3.78
C THR A 88 -13.26 -9.24 2.69
N VAL A 89 -13.64 -9.60 1.46
CA VAL A 89 -13.72 -8.65 0.34
C VAL A 89 -15.14 -8.69 -0.22
N ARG A 90 -15.80 -7.53 -0.25
CA ARG A 90 -17.21 -7.43 -0.61
C ARG A 90 -17.43 -6.28 -1.59
N ALA A 91 -18.07 -6.58 -2.71
CA ALA A 91 -18.63 -5.56 -3.57
C ALA A 91 -19.86 -4.94 -2.89
N THR A 92 -20.00 -3.63 -3.05
CA THR A 92 -21.07 -2.79 -2.51
C THR A 92 -21.63 -1.91 -3.64
N PRO A 93 -22.81 -1.30 -3.48
CA PRO A 93 -23.34 -0.38 -4.47
C PRO A 93 -22.38 0.78 -4.80
N ASP A 94 -21.62 1.23 -3.80
CA ASP A 94 -20.72 2.38 -3.89
C ASP A 94 -19.27 2.03 -4.28
N GLY A 95 -18.92 0.73 -4.32
CA GLY A 95 -17.55 0.28 -4.62
C GLY A 95 -17.19 -1.07 -4.00
N VAL A 96 -15.94 -1.26 -3.60
CA VAL A 96 -15.46 -2.48 -2.92
C VAL A 96 -14.99 -2.12 -1.51
N VAL A 97 -15.32 -2.97 -0.54
CA VAL A 97 -14.84 -2.88 0.83
C VAL A 97 -14.07 -4.14 1.16
N ALA A 98 -12.88 -3.98 1.72
CA ALA A 98 -12.12 -5.07 2.31
C ALA A 98 -11.87 -4.79 3.79
N ASP A 99 -12.37 -5.68 4.65
CA ASP A 99 -12.19 -5.62 6.11
C ASP A 99 -11.08 -6.58 6.49
N TYR A 100 -10.12 -6.10 7.29
CA TYR A 100 -8.94 -6.86 7.69
C TYR A 100 -8.84 -6.97 9.21
N THR A 101 -8.34 -8.12 9.64
CA THR A 101 -7.91 -8.38 11.01
C THR A 101 -6.52 -9.02 10.98
N LEU A 102 -5.57 -8.42 11.69
CA LEU A 102 -4.27 -9.05 11.98
C LEU A 102 -4.24 -9.46 13.44
N ALA A 103 -4.06 -10.76 13.69
CA ALA A 103 -3.88 -11.33 15.01
C ALA A 103 -2.40 -11.70 15.23
N ALA A 104 -1.82 -11.22 16.32
CA ALA A 104 -0.46 -11.54 16.74
C ALA A 104 -0.29 -11.27 18.25
N GLU A 105 0.92 -11.50 18.78
CA GLU A 105 1.24 -11.11 20.16
C GLU A 105 1.09 -9.58 20.35
N PRO A 106 0.52 -9.12 21.48
CA PRO A 106 0.45 -7.69 21.79
C PRO A 106 1.84 -7.02 21.72
N GLY A 107 1.89 -5.84 21.12
CA GLY A 107 3.15 -5.14 20.85
C GLY A 107 3.84 -5.56 19.56
N PHE A 108 3.31 -6.54 18.82
CA PHE A 108 3.82 -6.88 17.49
C PHE A 108 3.71 -5.67 16.56
N ARG A 109 4.86 -5.20 16.07
CA ARG A 109 4.94 -4.08 15.14
C ARG A 109 4.87 -4.58 13.70
N PHE A 110 4.12 -3.87 12.86
CA PHE A 110 3.99 -4.19 11.45
C PHE A 110 3.72 -2.95 10.60
N LEU A 111 4.04 -3.08 9.32
CA LEU A 111 3.48 -2.29 8.25
C LEU A 111 2.48 -3.16 7.50
N TRP A 112 1.44 -2.54 6.98
CA TRP A 112 0.54 -3.16 6.01
C TRP A 112 0.36 -2.18 4.86
N ALA A 113 0.51 -2.63 3.60
CA ALA A 113 0.14 -1.84 2.44
C ALA A 113 -0.69 -2.68 1.48
N ALA A 114 -1.75 -2.09 0.96
CA ALA A 114 -2.43 -2.59 -0.24
C ALA A 114 -1.65 -2.10 -1.46
N HIS A 115 -0.61 -2.83 -1.86
CA HIS A 115 0.30 -2.50 -2.97
C HIS A 115 -0.43 -2.68 -4.31
N ALA A 116 -1.26 -1.69 -4.67
CA ALA A 116 -2.11 -1.70 -5.85
C ALA A 116 -1.39 -1.05 -7.03
N LEU A 117 -0.93 -1.88 -7.97
CA LEU A 117 -0.36 -1.45 -9.23
C LEU A 117 -1.48 -1.16 -10.22
N LEU A 118 -1.60 0.09 -10.65
CA LEU A 118 -2.72 0.59 -11.44
C LEU A 118 -2.36 0.72 -12.92
N ASP A 119 -3.28 0.31 -13.80
CA ASP A 119 -3.19 0.50 -15.25
C ASP A 119 -3.64 1.91 -15.61
N LEU A 120 -2.67 2.81 -15.76
CA LEU A 120 -2.87 4.25 -15.88
C LEU A 120 -2.18 4.82 -17.11
N SER A 121 -2.83 5.75 -17.80
CA SER A 121 -2.20 6.51 -18.88
C SER A 121 -1.08 7.44 -18.38
N GLU A 122 -0.30 7.99 -19.30
CA GLU A 122 0.70 9.03 -19.01
C GLU A 122 0.09 10.35 -18.53
N HIS A 123 -1.20 10.57 -18.78
CA HIS A 123 -1.93 11.78 -18.36
C HIS A 123 -2.60 11.64 -17.00
N ALA A 124 -2.52 10.45 -16.39
CA ALA A 124 -3.15 10.21 -15.11
C ALA A 124 -2.51 11.05 -14.00
N THR A 125 -3.35 11.50 -13.06
CA THR A 125 -2.94 12.27 -11.89
C THR A 125 -3.44 11.62 -10.60
N VAL A 126 -2.67 11.77 -9.54
CA VAL A 126 -3.02 11.30 -8.20
C VAL A 126 -3.31 12.50 -7.31
N HIS A 127 -4.45 12.48 -6.64
CA HIS A 127 -4.91 13.54 -5.74
C HIS A 127 -4.90 13.01 -4.31
N MET A 128 -4.20 13.71 -3.44
CA MET A 128 -4.12 13.44 -2.00
C MET A 128 -4.21 14.78 -1.25
N THR A 129 -4.27 14.74 0.08
CA THR A 129 -4.45 15.94 0.91
C THR A 129 -3.35 16.97 0.63
N ALA A 130 -3.73 18.13 0.10
CA ALA A 130 -2.78 19.20 -0.18
C ALA A 130 -2.06 19.65 1.10
N GLY A 131 -0.74 19.81 1.03
CA GLY A 131 0.08 20.17 2.18
C GLY A 131 0.38 19.02 3.15
N ALA A 132 -0.11 17.80 2.90
CA ALA A 132 0.24 16.64 3.71
C ALA A 132 1.76 16.38 3.69
N THR A 133 2.31 16.03 4.85
CA THR A 133 3.71 15.64 4.98
C THR A 133 3.97 14.44 4.08
N THR A 134 4.98 14.57 3.21
CA THR A 134 5.39 13.53 2.27
C THR A 134 6.85 13.21 2.51
N ARG A 135 7.15 11.93 2.71
CA ARG A 135 8.51 11.40 2.80
C ARG A 135 8.93 10.90 1.43
N LEU A 136 10.01 11.46 0.89
CA LEU A 136 10.75 10.95 -0.25
C LEU A 136 11.83 9.99 0.23
N PHE A 137 12.14 8.97 -0.56
CA PHE A 137 13.18 7.97 -0.26
C PHE A 137 14.39 8.14 -1.20
N PRO A 138 15.55 7.50 -0.92
CA PRO A 138 16.80 7.78 -1.62
C PRO A 138 16.76 7.63 -3.15
N GLU A 139 15.81 6.85 -3.69
CA GLU A 139 15.59 6.73 -5.14
C GLU A 139 15.20 8.07 -5.79
N ALA A 140 14.68 9.03 -5.02
CA ALA A 140 14.39 10.39 -5.48
C ALA A 140 15.65 11.24 -5.68
N ALA A 141 16.79 10.87 -5.10
CA ALA A 141 18.00 11.70 -5.08
C ALA A 141 18.43 12.25 -6.46
N PRO A 142 18.42 11.46 -7.56
CA PRO A 142 18.79 11.96 -8.89
C PRO A 142 17.83 13.02 -9.45
N LEU A 143 16.65 13.19 -8.86
CA LEU A 143 15.59 14.09 -9.33
C LEU A 143 15.50 15.38 -8.51
N LEU A 144 16.28 15.49 -7.43
CA LEU A 144 16.29 16.66 -6.57
C LEU A 144 17.41 17.63 -6.97
N ALA A 145 17.16 18.92 -6.80
CA ALA A 145 18.17 19.95 -7.03
C ALA A 145 19.27 19.95 -5.95
N GLU A 146 18.93 19.53 -4.74
CA GLU A 146 19.84 19.43 -3.60
C GLU A 146 20.35 17.99 -3.46
N PRO A 147 21.62 17.79 -3.06
CA PRO A 147 22.15 16.45 -2.83
C PRO A 147 21.41 15.76 -1.67
N TRP A 148 21.30 14.45 -1.75
CA TRP A 148 20.78 13.65 -0.66
C TRP A 148 21.71 13.72 0.55
N PRO A 149 21.24 14.13 1.75
CA PRO A 149 22.08 14.15 2.94
C PRO A 149 22.55 12.75 3.34
N GLU A 150 23.82 12.64 3.72
CA GLU A 150 24.40 11.37 4.17
C GLU A 150 23.62 10.81 5.37
N GLY A 151 23.28 9.51 5.30
CA GLY A 151 22.57 8.80 6.36
C GLY A 151 21.10 9.19 6.55
N ALA A 152 20.54 10.10 5.74
CA ALA A 152 19.11 10.41 5.80
C ALA A 152 18.30 9.26 5.19
N PRO A 153 17.39 8.61 5.94
CA PRO A 153 16.55 7.53 5.41
C PRO A 153 15.43 8.06 4.50
N TRP A 154 15.01 9.30 4.72
CA TRP A 154 14.05 10.03 3.88
C TRP A 154 14.25 11.53 3.99
N LEU A 155 13.66 12.27 3.04
CA LEU A 155 13.49 13.71 3.10
C LEU A 155 12.02 14.07 3.14
N GLU A 156 11.65 15.05 3.97
CA GLU A 156 10.27 15.53 4.05
C GLU A 156 10.01 16.73 3.14
N GLY A 157 8.78 16.80 2.63
CA GLY A 157 8.23 17.93 1.89
C GLY A 157 6.71 17.90 1.93
N ALA A 158 6.07 18.87 1.29
CA ALA A 158 4.61 18.96 1.23
C ALA A 158 4.06 18.40 -0.09
N TRP A 159 3.02 17.58 -0.02
CA TRP A 159 2.24 17.16 -1.19
C TRP A 159 1.60 18.39 -1.89
N PRO A 160 1.56 18.46 -3.24
CA PRO A 160 1.87 17.41 -4.22
C PRO A 160 3.31 17.39 -4.76
N ALA A 161 4.09 18.44 -4.47
CA ALA A 161 5.42 18.62 -5.01
C ALA A 161 6.49 18.69 -3.89
N PRO A 162 6.69 17.61 -3.11
CA PRO A 162 7.69 17.61 -2.05
C PRO A 162 9.06 17.94 -2.64
N ARG A 163 9.70 18.98 -2.09
CA ARG A 163 11.01 19.47 -2.57
C ARG A 163 11.03 19.85 -4.06
N GLY A 164 9.87 20.23 -4.61
CA GLY A 164 9.73 20.64 -6.01
C GLY A 164 9.49 19.49 -6.99
N LEU A 165 9.51 18.23 -6.54
CA LEU A 165 9.25 17.07 -7.37
C LEU A 165 7.74 16.83 -7.50
N ALA A 166 7.14 17.19 -8.62
CA ALA A 166 5.70 17.01 -8.88
C ALA A 166 5.31 15.52 -8.98
N LEU A 167 4.93 14.92 -7.85
CA LEU A 167 4.59 13.50 -7.74
C LEU A 167 3.12 13.21 -8.05
N GLU A 168 2.27 14.22 -8.10
CA GLU A 168 0.87 14.08 -8.51
C GLU A 168 0.70 13.75 -10.00
N ARG A 169 1.76 13.93 -10.79
CA ARG A 169 1.78 13.67 -12.23
C ARG A 169 2.57 12.39 -12.50
N LEU A 170 1.93 11.46 -13.21
CA LEU A 170 2.52 10.16 -13.50
C LEU A 170 3.37 10.19 -14.76
N GLY A 171 2.93 10.83 -15.85
CA GLY A 171 3.78 11.09 -17.01
C GLY A 171 4.16 9.85 -17.85
N PRO A 172 4.87 10.07 -18.97
CA PRO A 172 5.42 9.02 -19.83
C PRO A 172 6.65 8.36 -19.20
N ASP A 173 7.14 7.29 -19.82
CA ASP A 173 8.42 6.67 -19.48
C ASP A 173 9.56 7.71 -19.61
N ASP A 174 10.27 7.95 -18.50
CA ASP A 174 11.41 8.87 -18.43
C ASP A 174 12.66 8.22 -17.81
N GLY A 175 12.60 6.92 -17.51
CA GLY A 175 13.69 6.16 -16.92
C GLY A 175 13.81 6.31 -15.39
N THR A 176 12.85 6.96 -14.73
CA THR A 176 12.90 7.20 -13.28
C THR A 176 12.04 6.23 -12.49
N ALA A 177 12.40 6.00 -11.22
CA ALA A 177 11.58 5.26 -10.28
C ALA A 177 11.67 5.92 -8.89
N VAL A 178 10.53 6.26 -8.30
CA VAL A 178 10.48 7.03 -7.05
C VAL A 178 9.41 6.48 -6.11
N GLY A 179 9.80 6.23 -4.87
CA GLY A 179 8.87 5.96 -3.78
C GLY A 179 8.61 7.21 -2.94
N ALA A 180 7.36 7.38 -2.51
CA ALA A 180 6.97 8.38 -1.52
C ALA A 180 5.90 7.84 -0.57
N VAL A 181 5.88 8.34 0.66
CA VAL A 181 4.80 8.06 1.63
C VAL A 181 4.16 9.36 2.06
N VAL A 182 2.85 9.50 1.83
CA VAL A 182 2.08 10.72 2.08
C VAL A 182 1.17 10.53 3.28
N ASP A 183 1.26 11.43 4.27
CA ASP A 183 0.43 11.41 5.48
C ASP A 183 -1.04 11.77 5.18
N THR A 184 -1.77 10.79 4.69
CA THR A 184 -3.18 10.89 4.34
C THR A 184 -3.83 9.52 4.36
N HIS A 185 -5.15 9.47 4.57
CA HIS A 185 -5.90 8.22 4.62
C HIS A 185 -6.74 7.99 3.36
N VAL A 186 -6.65 8.89 2.38
CA VAL A 186 -7.46 8.88 1.17
C VAL A 186 -6.67 9.43 0.00
N CYS A 187 -6.83 8.80 -1.16
CA CYS A 187 -6.37 9.31 -2.43
C CYS A 187 -7.46 9.14 -3.49
N CYS A 188 -7.33 9.90 -4.58
CA CYS A 188 -8.11 9.73 -5.79
C CYS A 188 -7.23 9.78 -7.03
N VAL A 189 -7.29 8.75 -7.85
CA VAL A 189 -6.61 8.65 -9.13
C VAL A 189 -7.57 9.06 -10.22
N HIS A 190 -7.12 9.99 -11.07
CA HIS A 190 -7.85 10.52 -12.21
C HIS A 190 -7.14 10.10 -13.49
N ASP A 191 -7.82 9.37 -14.37
CA ASP A 191 -7.32 9.05 -15.70
C ASP A 191 -8.41 9.32 -16.75
N GLY A 192 -8.27 10.43 -17.48
CA GLY A 192 -9.31 10.95 -18.36
C GLY A 192 -10.62 11.22 -17.59
N ARG A 193 -11.69 10.48 -17.93
CA ARG A 193 -12.99 10.54 -17.23
C ARG A 193 -13.10 9.58 -16.05
N ASP A 194 -12.21 8.59 -15.98
CA ASP A 194 -12.30 7.51 -15.02
C ASP A 194 -11.70 7.96 -13.68
N ARG A 195 -12.33 7.52 -12.60
CA ARG A 195 -11.96 7.90 -11.23
C ARG A 195 -11.88 6.65 -10.38
N LEU A 196 -10.84 6.56 -9.56
CA LEU A 196 -10.70 5.56 -8.52
C LEU A 196 -10.27 6.25 -7.24
N SER A 197 -11.10 6.20 -6.20
CA SER A 197 -10.71 6.63 -4.87
C SER A 197 -10.38 5.41 -4.03
N LEU A 198 -9.27 5.47 -3.29
CA LEU A 198 -8.87 4.47 -2.31
C LEU A 198 -8.78 5.16 -0.95
N SER A 199 -9.26 4.49 0.09
CA SER A 199 -9.12 4.97 1.46
C SER A 199 -8.93 3.82 2.44
N VAL A 200 -8.13 4.07 3.47
CA VAL A 200 -7.93 3.13 4.57
C VAL A 200 -8.37 3.79 5.88
N ARG A 201 -9.05 3.04 6.74
CA ARG A 201 -9.46 3.49 8.07
C ARG A 201 -9.24 2.40 9.08
N VAL A 202 -8.70 2.77 10.24
CA VAL A 202 -8.58 1.90 11.40
C VAL A 202 -9.95 1.81 12.08
N ALA A 203 -10.38 0.62 12.50
CA ALA A 203 -11.60 0.49 13.28
C ALA A 203 -11.39 1.12 14.67
N ALA A 204 -12.43 1.75 15.23
CA ALA A 204 -12.32 2.49 16.51
C ALA A 204 -12.18 1.57 17.75
N ASP A 205 -12.06 0.26 17.54
CA ASP A 205 -12.36 -0.77 18.53
C ASP A 205 -11.07 -1.25 19.23
N ALA A 206 -10.34 -0.35 19.90
CA ALA A 206 -9.19 -0.77 20.74
C ALA A 206 -8.80 0.19 21.88
N VAL A 207 -9.59 1.22 22.22
CA VAL A 207 -9.26 2.10 23.35
C VAL A 207 -10.02 1.68 24.61
N ALA A 208 -9.59 0.58 25.22
CA ALA A 208 -9.81 0.41 26.66
C ALA A 208 -8.82 1.35 27.38
N ALA A 209 -9.25 2.59 27.63
CA ALA A 209 -8.48 3.54 28.41
C ALA A 209 -8.19 2.97 29.81
N ARG A 210 -6.93 2.60 30.09
CA ARG A 210 -6.49 2.37 31.48
C ARG A 210 -6.39 3.72 32.19
N PRO A 211 -7.03 3.92 33.35
CA PRO A 211 -6.82 5.12 34.14
C PRO A 211 -5.43 5.07 34.77
N GLY A 212 -4.58 6.05 34.43
CA GLY A 212 -3.30 6.30 35.13
C GLY A 212 -2.00 5.89 34.41
N GLY A 213 -2.04 5.48 33.14
CA GLY A 213 -0.85 5.26 32.32
C GLY A 213 -0.80 6.21 31.13
N HIS A 214 0.40 6.52 30.61
CA HIS A 214 0.56 7.21 29.33
C HIS A 214 -0.38 6.62 28.27
N ARG A 215 -0.95 7.49 27.41
CA ARG A 215 -1.83 7.08 26.30
C ARG A 215 -1.09 6.10 25.39
N CYS A 216 -1.14 4.80 25.69
CA CYS A 216 -0.85 3.75 24.74
C CYS A 216 -2.13 3.58 23.93
N GLY A 217 -2.24 4.34 22.83
CA GLY A 217 -3.48 4.47 22.06
C GLY A 217 -3.56 5.77 21.26
N ALA A 218 -2.44 6.31 20.77
CA ALA A 218 -2.50 7.12 19.57
C ALA A 218 -2.91 6.18 18.43
N GLY A 219 -3.85 6.59 17.56
CA GLY A 219 -4.36 5.72 16.49
C GLY A 219 -3.23 5.14 15.63
N GLN A 220 -3.47 4.00 14.97
CA GLN A 220 -2.48 3.40 14.06
C GLN A 220 -2.04 4.42 13.02
N PRO A 221 -0.75 4.46 12.62
CA PRO A 221 -0.30 5.32 11.55
C PRO A 221 -1.00 4.94 10.26
N VAL A 222 -1.60 5.93 9.59
CA VAL A 222 -2.26 5.74 8.30
C VAL A 222 -1.59 6.67 7.31
N SER A 223 -1.24 6.14 6.13
CA SER A 223 -0.72 6.93 5.03
C SER A 223 -1.12 6.31 3.67
N VAL A 224 -0.73 6.96 2.58
CA VAL A 224 -0.76 6.37 1.24
C VAL A 224 0.66 6.40 0.68
N ALA A 225 1.18 5.22 0.36
CA ALA A 225 2.41 5.08 -0.40
C ALA A 225 2.14 5.32 -1.91
N LEU A 226 3.11 5.90 -2.58
CA LEU A 226 3.15 6.10 -4.02
C LEU A 226 4.46 5.50 -4.54
N TRP A 227 4.35 4.56 -5.46
CA TRP A 227 5.45 4.09 -6.28
C TRP A 227 5.25 4.59 -7.71
N ARG A 228 6.10 5.51 -8.17
CA ARG A 228 6.08 6.02 -9.54
C ARG A 228 7.29 5.48 -10.29
N ASN A 229 7.11 4.37 -11.00
CA ASN A 229 8.12 3.78 -11.87
C ASN A 229 7.78 4.05 -13.33
N LEU A 230 8.59 4.88 -13.98
CA LEU A 230 8.44 5.34 -15.36
C LEU A 230 9.52 4.71 -16.24
N GLY A 231 9.74 3.39 -16.07
CA GLY A 231 10.79 2.68 -16.77
C GLY A 231 12.17 2.82 -16.12
N GLY A 232 12.24 3.10 -14.82
CA GLY A 232 13.50 3.17 -14.07
C GLY A 232 13.85 1.90 -13.29
N PHE A 233 12.88 0.99 -13.10
CA PHE A 233 13.06 -0.21 -12.29
C PHE A 233 12.32 -1.43 -12.90
N PRO A 234 12.84 -2.67 -12.71
CA PRO A 234 14.17 -3.00 -12.20
C PRO A 234 15.27 -2.70 -13.22
N GLU A 235 16.51 -2.49 -12.76
CA GLU A 235 17.65 -2.08 -13.59
C GLU A 235 17.87 -2.99 -14.82
N ALA A 236 17.72 -4.31 -14.65
CA ALA A 236 17.98 -5.28 -15.71
C ALA A 236 16.90 -5.32 -16.81
N ASN A 237 15.64 -5.01 -16.46
CA ASN A 237 14.52 -5.06 -17.39
C ASN A 237 13.43 -4.07 -16.95
N PRO A 238 13.67 -2.77 -17.15
CA PRO A 238 12.78 -1.74 -16.63
C PRO A 238 11.42 -1.76 -17.33
N TYR A 239 10.40 -1.35 -16.59
CA TYR A 239 9.04 -1.17 -17.11
C TYR A 239 8.35 -0.02 -16.39
N ARG A 240 7.26 0.48 -16.97
CA ARG A 240 6.38 1.45 -16.30
C ARG A 240 5.35 0.75 -15.43
N SER A 241 5.28 1.13 -14.16
CA SER A 241 4.25 0.73 -13.22
C SER A 241 3.97 1.85 -12.21
N THR A 242 2.73 1.96 -11.73
CA THR A 242 2.36 2.95 -10.72
C THR A 242 1.63 2.28 -9.57
N GLY A 243 2.25 2.28 -8.39
CA GLY A 243 1.64 1.82 -7.14
C GLY A 243 0.96 2.98 -6.41
N VAL A 244 -0.31 2.82 -6.05
CA VAL A 244 -1.02 3.73 -5.15
C VAL A 244 -1.58 2.92 -3.99
N GLU A 245 -1.00 3.11 -2.81
CA GLU A 245 -0.97 2.05 -1.81
C GLU A 245 -1.44 2.54 -0.45
N PRO A 246 -2.74 2.45 -0.15
CA PRO A 246 -3.24 2.70 1.20
C PRO A 246 -2.51 1.81 2.20
N MET A 247 -1.99 2.40 3.27
CA MET A 247 -1.12 1.68 4.20
C MET A 247 -1.41 2.01 5.67
N LEU A 248 -1.15 1.03 6.53
CA LEU A 248 -0.86 1.24 7.94
C LEU A 248 0.67 1.33 8.10
N GLY A 249 1.15 2.52 8.44
CA GLY A 249 2.58 2.84 8.53
C GLY A 249 2.92 4.21 7.96
N ARG A 250 4.19 4.61 8.02
CA ARG A 250 4.73 5.88 7.48
C ARG A 250 6.09 5.73 6.79
N VAL A 251 6.56 4.50 6.62
CA VAL A 251 7.83 4.14 5.97
C VAL A 251 7.62 2.87 5.14
N PHE A 252 8.53 2.57 4.22
CA PHE A 252 8.47 1.34 3.45
C PHE A 252 9.08 0.14 4.18
N ASP A 253 10.21 0.32 4.87
CA ASP A 253 10.87 -0.74 5.64
C ASP A 253 10.54 -0.62 7.12
N LEU A 254 10.02 -1.70 7.73
CA LEU A 254 9.73 -1.77 9.15
C LEU A 254 10.99 -1.54 10.01
N ALA A 255 12.18 -1.89 9.52
CA ALA A 255 13.44 -1.66 10.21
C ALA A 255 13.78 -0.17 10.36
N ASP A 256 13.33 0.67 9.41
CA ASP A 256 13.51 2.12 9.43
C ASP A 256 12.44 2.85 10.26
N ALA A 257 11.40 2.13 10.72
CA ALA A 257 10.26 2.72 11.40
C ALA A 257 10.63 3.23 12.80
N GLY A 258 10.55 4.55 12.99
CA GLY A 258 10.64 5.20 14.30
C GLY A 258 9.38 5.04 15.15
N PRO A 259 9.34 5.67 16.34
CA PRO A 259 8.16 5.74 17.17
C PRO A 259 6.97 6.35 16.40
N GLY A 260 5.87 5.60 16.27
CA GLY A 260 4.67 6.05 15.58
C GLY A 260 4.67 5.88 14.05
N ASP A 261 5.74 5.30 13.46
CA ASP A 261 5.80 5.02 12.02
C ASP A 261 5.26 3.65 11.63
N ALA A 262 5.14 2.72 12.59
CA ALA A 262 4.61 1.37 12.37
C ALA A 262 3.32 1.17 13.16
N ALA A 263 2.42 0.35 12.61
CA ALA A 263 1.28 -0.13 13.36
C ALA A 263 1.73 -1.11 14.44
N GLU A 264 0.94 -1.22 15.50
CA GLU A 264 1.22 -2.10 16.63
C GLU A 264 -0.05 -2.86 17.03
N VAL A 265 0.07 -4.18 17.24
CA VAL A 265 -1.03 -4.99 17.73
C VAL A 265 -1.37 -4.60 19.17
N PRO A 266 -2.60 -4.15 19.45
CA PRO A 266 -2.99 -3.69 20.79
C PRO A 266 -3.09 -4.86 21.78
N ALA A 267 -3.36 -4.53 23.05
CA ALA A 267 -3.50 -5.52 24.13
C ALA A 267 -4.61 -6.56 23.92
N THR A 268 -5.54 -6.33 22.98
CA THR A 268 -6.57 -7.32 22.58
C THR A 268 -5.99 -8.47 21.77
N GLY A 269 -4.78 -8.32 21.21
CA GLY A 269 -4.15 -9.29 20.31
C GLY A 269 -4.58 -9.15 18.85
N GLU A 270 -5.43 -8.17 18.53
CA GLU A 270 -5.97 -7.98 17.18
C GLU A 270 -5.96 -6.50 16.76
N ALA A 271 -5.44 -6.24 15.56
CA ALA A 271 -5.56 -4.95 14.88
C ALA A 271 -6.56 -5.04 13.73
N HIS A 272 -7.45 -4.05 13.60
CA HIS A 272 -8.52 -4.05 12.61
C HIS A 272 -8.51 -2.78 11.76
N TRP A 273 -8.66 -2.95 10.46
CA TRP A 273 -8.78 -1.84 9.52
C TRP A 273 -9.64 -2.21 8.31
N ARG A 274 -10.05 -1.18 7.58
CA ARG A 274 -10.87 -1.29 6.39
C ARG A 274 -10.21 -0.54 5.24
N LEU A 275 -10.08 -1.21 4.11
CA LEU A 275 -9.82 -0.62 2.81
C LEU A 275 -11.16 -0.40 2.08
N THR A 276 -11.33 0.75 1.43
CA THR A 276 -12.50 1.06 0.61
C THR A 276 -12.05 1.65 -0.72
N LEU A 277 -12.55 1.08 -1.81
CA LEU A 277 -12.30 1.54 -3.18
C LEU A 277 -13.63 1.94 -3.82
N THR A 278 -13.71 3.12 -4.44
CA THR A 278 -14.94 3.60 -5.10
C THR A 278 -14.63 4.31 -6.40
N THR A 279 -15.56 4.33 -7.35
CA THR A 279 -15.44 5.17 -8.56
C THR A 279 -15.98 6.60 -8.37
N ALA A 280 -16.58 6.88 -7.22
CA ALA A 280 -16.91 8.25 -6.83
C ALA A 280 -15.62 9.02 -6.54
N CYS A 281 -15.49 10.20 -7.14
CA CYS A 281 -14.41 11.11 -6.81
C CYS A 281 -14.53 11.57 -5.36
N ARG A 282 -13.44 11.45 -4.59
CA ARG A 282 -13.35 11.88 -3.18
C ARG A 282 -12.09 12.70 -2.95
N CYS A 283 -11.72 13.55 -3.92
CA CYS A 283 -10.57 14.43 -3.75
C CYS A 283 -10.71 15.24 -2.45
N PRO A 284 -9.67 15.24 -1.60
CA PRO A 284 -9.64 16.00 -0.36
C PRO A 284 -9.49 17.52 -0.61
#